data_AF-A0A4V6HSB6-F1
#
_entry.id   AF-A0A4V6HSB6-F1
#
_cell.length_a   1.000
_cell.length_b   1.000
_cell.length_c   1.000
_cell.angle_alpha   90.00
_cell.angle_beta   90.00
_cell.angle_gamma   90.00
#
_symmetry.space_group_name_H-M   'P 1'
#
loop_
_entity.id
_entity.type
_entity.pdbx_description
1 polymer ?
#
loop_
_entity_poly.entity_id
_entity_poly.type
_entity_poly.pdbx_seq_one_letter_code
_entity_poly.pdbx_strand_id
1 'polypeptide(L)'
;MNAKYYRFLFQNIECGICHTGSIVDNYIDEKCQFIYISGLMNSACKKTEPDKRFQKVPEYQIMILADLCSFSIHKAVEVLMASKVDKVIMPEFTLDELKVLTNKAEDAKVFDENELSFIRDPYGFMQHVGVDEICKVEKDLSFVCNGWRFDFAVYGEELEKGLVVYHGSEKMDKKMEDTIMAVKYLTADEPCSVCINLGVPSCGMRCGLYNDFDLCKKHNGAGEREYIDGSLLLGTVNLRKNLGAVKKRFADVWNKVRIVAIPNGGNSAEWDKGILDIGPKGYKQYFVGPKSDFSNAEAIRDIGMSSPYQQFTVTSEDFGLCCSGFYKHRDYN
;
A
#
# COMPACT_ATOMS: atom_id res chain seq x y z
N MET A 1 18.18 -15.11 13.57
CA MET A 1 19.19 -14.31 12.84
C MET A 1 18.89 -12.86 13.13
N ASN A 2 19.87 -12.08 13.57
CA ASN A 2 19.68 -10.64 13.80
C ASN A 2 19.74 -9.95 12.44
N ALA A 3 18.64 -9.31 12.06
CA ALA A 3 18.45 -8.59 10.81
C ALA A 3 17.20 -7.72 10.94
N LYS A 4 17.07 -6.75 10.04
CA LYS A 4 15.86 -5.94 9.91
C LYS A 4 15.00 -6.50 8.81
N TYR A 5 13.81 -6.97 9.14
CA TYR A 5 12.90 -7.63 8.22
C TYR A 5 11.78 -6.70 7.78
N TYR A 6 11.34 -6.85 6.55
CA TYR A 6 10.11 -6.21 6.08
C TYR A 6 9.25 -7.16 5.27
N ARG A 7 7.94 -6.92 5.30
CA ARG A 7 6.94 -7.65 4.53
C ARG A 7 5.82 -6.72 4.14
N PHE A 8 5.53 -6.68 2.85
CA PHE A 8 4.48 -5.89 2.25
C PHE A 8 3.54 -6.84 1.50
N LEU A 9 2.26 -6.79 1.84
CA LEU A 9 1.24 -7.61 1.22
C LEU A 9 0.27 -6.72 0.48
N PHE A 10 -0.01 -7.07 -0.78
CA PHE A 10 -1.06 -6.45 -1.57
C PHE A 10 -2.22 -7.43 -1.67
N GLN A 11 -3.33 -6.96 -1.16
CA GLN A 11 -4.62 -7.61 -1.17
C GLN A 11 -5.56 -6.75 -2.02
N ASN A 12 -6.35 -7.40 -2.85
CA ASN A 12 -7.50 -6.78 -3.49
C ASN A 12 -8.75 -7.57 -3.15
N ILE A 13 -9.81 -6.83 -2.88
CA ILE A 13 -11.15 -7.37 -2.83
C ILE A 13 -12.03 -6.50 -3.76
N GLU A 14 -12.31 -7.02 -4.96
CA GLU A 14 -13.09 -6.48 -6.10
C GLU A 14 -12.93 -4.99 -6.48
N CYS A 15 -13.10 -4.07 -5.54
CA CYS A 15 -13.22 -2.64 -5.76
C CYS A 15 -12.18 -1.80 -5.00
N GLY A 16 -11.04 -2.38 -4.61
CA GLY A 16 -9.94 -1.60 -4.01
C GLY A 16 -8.71 -2.39 -3.60
N ILE A 17 -7.66 -1.67 -3.19
CA ILE A 17 -6.39 -2.23 -2.72
C ILE A 17 -6.28 -2.02 -1.22
N CYS A 18 -5.97 -3.12 -0.52
CA CYS A 18 -5.37 -3.11 0.81
C CYS A 18 -3.90 -3.43 0.68
N HIS A 19 -3.04 -2.54 1.15
CA HIS A 19 -1.61 -2.78 1.26
C HIS A 19 -1.22 -2.81 2.74
N THR A 20 -0.90 -3.98 3.27
CA THR A 20 -0.42 -4.10 4.67
C THR A 20 1.09 -4.24 4.68
N GLY A 21 1.77 -3.48 5.54
CA GLY A 21 3.20 -3.57 5.73
C GLY A 21 3.60 -3.88 7.17
N SER A 22 4.69 -4.61 7.33
CA SER A 22 5.36 -4.82 8.61
C SER A 22 6.86 -4.63 8.41
N ILE A 23 7.46 -3.78 9.23
CA ILE A 23 8.90 -3.57 9.35
C ILE A 23 9.29 -3.92 10.78
N VAL A 24 10.20 -4.86 10.95
CA VAL A 24 10.66 -5.35 12.26
C VAL A 24 12.17 -5.24 12.31
N ASP A 25 12.69 -4.52 13.30
CA ASP A 25 14.10 -4.31 13.52
C ASP A 25 14.55 -5.08 14.78
N ASN A 26 15.15 -6.25 14.56
CA ASN A 26 15.60 -7.11 15.66
C ASN A 26 16.84 -6.57 16.38
N TYR A 27 17.53 -5.55 15.84
CA TYR A 27 18.70 -4.99 16.53
C TYR A 27 18.29 -4.13 17.72
N ILE A 28 17.10 -3.51 17.64
CA ILE A 28 16.59 -2.57 18.64
C ILE A 28 15.20 -2.94 19.18
N ASP A 29 14.66 -4.09 18.78
CA ASP A 29 13.34 -4.60 19.16
C ASP A 29 12.18 -3.64 18.85
N GLU A 30 12.25 -2.98 17.69
CA GLU A 30 11.20 -2.08 17.20
C GLU A 30 10.41 -2.70 16.05
N LYS A 31 9.09 -2.45 16.02
CA LYS A 31 8.21 -2.83 14.92
C LYS A 31 7.37 -1.64 14.44
N CYS A 32 7.06 -1.64 13.15
CA CYS A 32 6.06 -0.76 12.54
C CYS A 32 5.16 -1.61 11.65
N GLN A 33 3.87 -1.66 11.99
CA GLN A 33 2.82 -2.34 11.25
C GLN A 33 1.83 -1.29 10.76
N PHE A 34 1.53 -1.33 9.48
CA PHE A 34 0.62 -0.38 8.87
C PHE A 34 -0.29 -1.04 7.85
N ILE A 35 -1.41 -0.38 7.57
CA ILE A 35 -2.31 -0.73 6.47
C ILE A 35 -2.63 0.53 5.68
N TYR A 36 -2.56 0.44 4.36
CA TYR A 36 -3.04 1.42 3.41
C TYR A 36 -4.29 0.86 2.73
N ILE A 37 -5.34 1.67 2.68
CA ILE A 37 -6.65 1.31 2.15
C ILE A 37 -7.02 2.35 1.09
N SER A 38 -7.29 1.89 -0.14
CA SER A 38 -7.80 2.74 -1.20
C SER A 38 -8.80 2.01 -2.08
N GLY A 39 -9.84 2.71 -2.52
CA GLY A 39 -10.90 2.19 -3.36
C GLY A 39 -10.76 2.59 -4.82
N LEU A 40 -11.78 2.24 -5.61
CA LEU A 40 -11.97 2.76 -6.95
C LEU A 40 -13.04 3.85 -6.94
N MET A 41 -12.71 5.00 -7.52
CA MET A 41 -13.68 6.10 -7.67
C MET A 41 -14.92 5.68 -8.43
N ASN A 42 -16.09 6.15 -7.97
CA ASN A 42 -17.41 5.89 -8.56
C ASN A 42 -17.81 4.41 -8.67
N SER A 43 -17.14 3.51 -7.93
CA SER A 43 -17.52 2.11 -7.83
C SER A 43 -18.39 1.88 -6.60
N ALA A 44 -19.61 1.37 -6.80
CA ALA A 44 -20.40 0.83 -5.70
C ALA A 44 -19.82 -0.55 -5.33
N CYS A 45 -19.25 -0.64 -4.14
CA CYS A 45 -18.73 -1.90 -3.59
C CYS A 45 -19.70 -2.40 -2.52
N LYS A 46 -19.98 -3.70 -2.50
CA LYS A 46 -20.65 -4.33 -1.37
C LYS A 46 -19.62 -4.83 -0.39
N LYS A 47 -19.97 -4.86 0.89
CA LYS A 47 -19.18 -5.52 1.92
C LYS A 47 -18.92 -6.98 1.52
N THR A 48 -17.66 -7.35 1.57
CA THR A 48 -17.17 -8.69 1.20
C THR A 48 -16.72 -9.46 2.43
N GLU A 49 -16.71 -10.78 2.32
CA GLU A 49 -16.23 -11.64 3.39
C GLU A 49 -14.74 -11.41 3.64
N PRO A 50 -14.26 -11.58 4.90
CA PRO A 50 -12.85 -11.50 5.21
C PRO A 50 -12.03 -12.48 4.38
N ASP A 51 -11.00 -11.95 3.74
CA ASP A 51 -10.10 -12.73 2.89
C ASP A 51 -9.21 -13.66 3.71
N LYS A 52 -9.44 -14.96 3.55
CA LYS A 52 -8.75 -16.00 4.32
C LYS A 52 -7.27 -16.14 3.97
N ARG A 53 -6.82 -15.55 2.86
CA ARG A 53 -5.40 -15.55 2.47
C ARG A 53 -4.55 -14.65 3.35
N PHE A 54 -5.15 -13.67 4.00
CA PHE A 54 -4.44 -12.70 4.84
C PHE A 54 -4.84 -12.88 6.29
N GLN A 55 -3.87 -13.24 7.13
CA GLN A 55 -4.12 -13.36 8.56
C GLN A 55 -4.49 -12.01 9.17
N LYS A 56 -5.43 -12.04 10.11
CA LYS A 56 -5.81 -10.85 10.88
C LYS A 56 -4.61 -10.29 11.64
N VAL A 57 -4.50 -8.98 11.60
CA VAL A 57 -3.48 -8.22 12.32
C VAL A 57 -4.13 -7.68 13.59
N PRO A 58 -3.59 -7.98 14.79
CA PRO A 58 -4.22 -7.54 16.03
C PRO A 58 -4.04 -6.04 16.29
N GLU A 59 -2.97 -5.44 15.78
CA GLU A 59 -2.59 -4.06 16.07
C GLU A 59 -1.90 -3.44 14.85
N TYR A 60 -2.31 -2.23 14.51
CA TYR A 60 -1.65 -1.36 13.55
C TYR A 60 -1.15 -0.10 14.25
N GLN A 61 0.15 0.21 14.09
CA GLN A 61 0.67 1.52 14.49
C GLN A 61 0.11 2.63 13.59
N ILE A 62 -0.15 2.32 12.31
CA ILE A 62 -0.61 3.32 11.33
C ILE A 62 -1.67 2.71 10.40
N MET A 63 -2.86 3.28 10.36
CA MET A 63 -3.85 3.06 9.30
C MET A 63 -3.87 4.28 8.38
N ILE A 64 -3.68 4.06 7.09
CA ILE A 64 -3.72 5.09 6.06
C ILE A 64 -4.99 4.88 5.25
N LEU A 65 -5.96 5.77 5.45
CA LEU A 65 -7.21 5.78 4.71
C LEU A 65 -7.06 6.77 3.56
N ALA A 66 -6.82 6.26 2.35
CA ALA A 66 -6.42 7.09 1.23
C ALA A 66 -7.56 7.94 0.67
N ASP A 67 -8.78 7.45 0.78
CA ASP A 67 -9.98 8.05 0.20
C ASP A 67 -11.22 7.60 1.01
N LEU A 68 -12.39 8.16 0.65
CA LEU A 68 -13.69 7.79 1.21
C LEU A 68 -14.57 7.06 0.18
N CYS A 69 -13.97 6.25 -0.70
CA CYS A 69 -14.75 5.32 -1.53
C CYS A 69 -15.48 4.28 -0.68
N SER A 70 -16.56 3.69 -1.22
CA SER A 70 -17.34 2.65 -0.55
C SER A 70 -16.46 1.52 -0.01
N PHE A 71 -15.54 1.00 -0.84
CA PHE A 71 -14.59 -0.03 -0.42
C PHE A 71 -13.76 0.40 0.80
N SER A 72 -13.19 1.61 0.75
CA SER A 72 -12.32 2.13 1.79
C SER A 72 -13.06 2.32 3.10
N ILE A 73 -14.32 2.76 3.06
CA ILE A 73 -15.18 2.87 4.24
C ILE A 73 -15.46 1.50 4.86
N HIS A 74 -15.92 0.53 4.06
CA HIS A 74 -16.18 -0.84 4.54
C HIS A 74 -14.94 -1.41 5.24
N LYS A 75 -13.78 -1.27 4.61
CA LYS A 75 -12.53 -1.80 5.13
C LYS A 75 -12.02 -1.05 6.36
N ALA A 76 -12.11 0.29 6.36
CA ALA A 76 -11.70 1.09 7.50
C ALA A 76 -12.50 0.72 8.75
N VAL A 77 -13.83 0.61 8.63
CA VAL A 77 -14.71 0.21 9.74
C VAL A 77 -14.41 -1.23 10.18
N GLU A 78 -14.22 -2.16 9.25
CA GLU A 78 -13.80 -3.53 9.59
C GLU A 78 -12.50 -3.54 10.42
N VAL A 79 -11.49 -2.79 9.98
CA VAL A 79 -10.17 -2.74 10.65
C VAL A 79 -10.29 -2.09 12.03
N LEU A 80 -10.96 -0.94 12.12
CA LEU A 80 -11.16 -0.19 13.37
C LEU A 80 -11.94 -0.99 14.42
N MET A 81 -12.88 -1.83 13.99
CA MET A 81 -13.67 -2.67 14.90
C MET A 81 -12.97 -3.97 15.29
N ALA A 82 -12.01 -4.45 14.48
CA ALA A 82 -11.36 -5.74 14.68
C ALA A 82 -9.93 -5.66 15.23
N SER A 83 -9.28 -4.49 15.15
CA SER A 83 -7.85 -4.31 15.44
C SER A 83 -7.65 -3.04 16.27
N LYS A 84 -6.62 -3.02 17.12
CA LYS A 84 -6.14 -1.78 17.73
C LYS A 84 -5.45 -0.93 16.66
N VAL A 85 -5.75 0.36 16.60
CA VAL A 85 -5.13 1.29 15.66
C VAL A 85 -4.63 2.51 16.42
N ASP A 86 -3.31 2.73 16.45
CA ASP A 86 -2.73 3.84 17.21
C ASP A 86 -2.92 5.17 16.46
N LYS A 87 -2.58 5.21 15.16
CA LYS A 87 -2.66 6.41 14.32
C LYS A 87 -3.48 6.16 13.05
N VAL A 88 -4.35 7.10 12.71
CA VAL A 88 -4.99 7.17 11.39
C VAL A 88 -4.50 8.38 10.61
N ILE A 89 -4.16 8.19 9.34
CA ILE A 89 -3.77 9.24 8.39
C ILE A 89 -4.77 9.26 7.24
N MET A 90 -5.38 10.41 6.96
CA MET A 90 -6.37 10.55 5.89
C MET A 90 -6.37 11.98 5.30
N PRO A 91 -6.89 12.20 4.08
CA PRO A 91 -7.12 13.55 3.58
C PRO A 91 -8.03 14.34 4.53
N GLU A 92 -7.83 15.65 4.61
CA GLU A 92 -8.78 16.50 5.31
C GLU A 92 -10.08 16.68 4.50
N PHE A 93 -11.20 16.31 5.12
CA PHE A 93 -12.53 16.57 4.60
C PHE A 93 -13.27 17.60 5.47
N THR A 94 -13.91 18.55 4.80
CA THR A 94 -14.76 19.58 5.41
C THR A 94 -16.11 18.99 5.83
N LEU A 95 -16.82 19.69 6.73
CA LEU A 95 -18.15 19.27 7.16
C LEU A 95 -19.15 19.21 6.01
N ASP A 96 -19.03 20.09 5.01
CA ASP A 96 -19.95 20.10 3.88
C ASP A 96 -19.67 18.96 2.90
N GLU A 97 -18.39 18.61 2.67
CA GLU A 97 -18.02 17.39 1.94
C GLU A 97 -18.60 16.14 2.62
N LEU A 98 -18.45 16.02 3.94
CA LEU A 98 -18.98 14.88 4.71
C LEU A 98 -20.51 14.80 4.71
N LYS A 99 -21.22 15.94 4.75
CA LYS A 99 -22.68 15.98 4.58
C LYS A 99 -23.10 15.45 3.21
N VAL A 100 -22.42 15.87 2.14
CA VAL A 100 -22.69 15.37 0.78
C VAL A 100 -22.48 13.86 0.71
N LEU A 101 -21.41 13.36 1.31
CA LEU A 101 -21.13 11.92 1.38
C LEU A 101 -22.21 11.17 2.16
N THR A 102 -22.64 11.71 3.31
CA THR A 102 -23.70 11.13 4.14
C THR A 102 -25.00 10.96 3.36
N ASN A 103 -25.46 12.01 2.68
CA ASN A 103 -26.68 11.95 1.86
C ASN A 103 -26.57 10.87 0.76
N LYS A 104 -25.43 10.84 0.05
CA LYS A 104 -25.18 9.81 -0.98
C LYS A 104 -25.17 8.40 -0.39
N ALA A 105 -24.61 8.21 0.80
CA ALA A 105 -24.51 6.92 1.47
C ALA A 105 -25.86 6.38 1.92
N GLU A 106 -26.71 7.24 2.48
CA GLU A 106 -28.07 6.89 2.91
C GLU A 106 -28.95 6.48 1.72
N ASP A 107 -28.80 7.15 0.58
CA ASP A 107 -29.50 6.81 -0.67
C ASP A 107 -29.03 5.47 -1.26
N ALA A 108 -27.74 5.18 -1.17
CA ALA A 108 -27.15 3.99 -1.78
C ALA A 108 -27.58 2.67 -1.11
N LYS A 109 -27.92 2.69 0.19
CA LYS A 109 -28.36 1.51 0.96
C LYS A 109 -27.39 0.32 0.90
N VAL A 110 -26.10 0.60 0.77
CA VAL A 110 -25.01 -0.41 0.77
C VAL A 110 -24.22 -0.44 2.08
N PHE A 111 -24.43 0.53 2.96
CA PHE A 111 -23.71 0.71 4.22
C PHE A 111 -24.54 0.23 5.42
N ASP A 112 -23.87 -0.40 6.39
CA ASP A 112 -24.44 -0.73 7.70
C ASP A 112 -24.41 0.45 8.68
N GLU A 113 -24.99 0.31 9.88
CA GLU A 113 -25.11 1.43 10.82
C GLU A 113 -23.75 1.92 11.34
N ASN A 114 -22.76 1.03 11.49
CA ASN A 114 -21.42 1.45 11.90
C ASN A 114 -20.74 2.24 10.79
N GLU A 115 -20.94 1.81 9.53
CA GLU A 115 -20.43 2.51 8.36
C GLU A 115 -21.10 3.86 8.15
N LEU A 116 -22.43 3.96 8.34
CA LEU A 116 -23.14 5.23 8.33
C LEU A 116 -22.69 6.15 9.48
N SER A 117 -22.47 5.60 10.69
CA SER A 117 -21.92 6.37 11.81
C SER A 117 -20.53 6.91 11.51
N PHE A 118 -19.67 6.10 10.87
CA PHE A 118 -18.34 6.54 10.43
C PHE A 118 -18.44 7.63 9.36
N ILE A 119 -19.34 7.51 8.38
CA ILE A 119 -19.50 8.51 7.33
C ILE A 119 -19.97 9.86 7.89
N ARG A 120 -20.91 9.84 8.85
CA ARG A 120 -21.49 11.04 9.47
C ARG A 120 -20.46 11.84 10.29
N ASP A 121 -19.64 11.14 11.06
CA ASP A 121 -18.59 11.73 11.88
C ASP A 121 -17.37 10.79 11.98
N PRO A 122 -16.48 10.79 10.96
CA PRO A 122 -15.37 9.85 10.91
C PRO A 122 -14.40 10.08 12.07
N TYR A 123 -14.20 11.35 12.46
CA TYR A 123 -13.28 11.71 13.52
C TYR A 123 -13.80 11.29 14.90
N GLY A 124 -15.08 11.56 15.20
CA GLY A 124 -15.72 11.11 16.43
C GLY A 124 -15.82 9.59 16.51
N PHE A 125 -16.13 8.91 15.40
CA PHE A 125 -16.14 7.45 15.33
C PHE A 125 -14.76 6.88 15.69
N MET A 126 -13.69 7.38 15.05
CA MET A 126 -12.31 6.92 15.30
C MET A 126 -11.88 7.14 16.76
N GLN A 127 -12.22 8.28 17.36
CA GLN A 127 -11.97 8.52 18.78
C GLN A 127 -12.76 7.57 19.68
N HIS A 128 -14.02 7.29 19.34
CA HIS A 128 -14.88 6.39 20.11
C HIS A 128 -14.36 4.95 20.14
N VAL A 129 -13.81 4.46 19.02
CA VAL A 129 -13.22 3.11 18.92
C VAL A 129 -11.78 3.04 19.45
N GLY A 130 -11.23 4.15 19.96
CA GLY A 130 -9.96 4.19 20.67
C GLY A 130 -8.72 4.44 19.81
N VAL A 131 -8.85 5.18 18.70
CA VAL A 131 -7.68 5.69 17.95
C VAL A 131 -7.00 6.80 18.74
N ASP A 132 -5.69 6.68 18.97
CA ASP A 132 -4.91 7.65 19.77
C ASP A 132 -4.65 8.96 19.02
N GLU A 133 -4.32 8.88 17.72
CA GLU A 133 -3.97 10.04 16.89
C GLU A 133 -4.65 10.00 15.52
N ILE A 134 -5.29 11.11 15.13
CA ILE A 134 -5.88 11.28 13.80
C ILE A 134 -5.15 12.43 13.10
N CYS A 135 -4.39 12.11 12.06
CA CYS A 135 -3.66 13.06 11.25
C CYS A 135 -4.45 13.37 9.97
N LYS A 136 -4.94 14.61 9.87
CA LYS A 136 -5.61 15.14 8.68
C LYS A 136 -4.57 15.78 7.77
N VAL A 137 -4.44 15.29 6.55
CA VAL A 137 -3.47 15.80 5.58
C VAL A 137 -4.19 16.78 4.66
N GLU A 138 -3.80 18.05 4.69
CA GLU A 138 -4.30 19.06 3.76
C GLU A 138 -3.60 18.98 2.40
N LYS A 139 -2.28 18.82 2.43
CA LYS A 139 -1.44 18.86 1.22
C LYS A 139 -0.35 17.81 1.25
N ASP A 140 0.61 17.94 2.16
CA ASP A 140 1.80 17.08 2.23
C ASP A 140 2.07 16.68 3.68
N LEU A 141 2.55 15.45 3.89
CA LEU A 141 3.08 14.96 5.17
C LEU A 141 4.30 14.09 4.89
N SER A 142 5.31 14.12 5.77
CA SER A 142 6.46 13.22 5.69
C SER A 142 6.93 12.86 7.10
N PHE A 143 7.25 11.60 7.34
CA PHE A 143 7.88 11.16 8.57
C PHE A 143 8.69 9.87 8.37
N VAL A 144 9.47 9.49 9.38
CA VAL A 144 10.21 8.23 9.40
C VAL A 144 9.74 7.40 10.59
N CYS A 145 9.40 6.14 10.37
CA CYS A 145 9.04 5.18 11.41
C CYS A 145 9.86 3.90 11.23
N ASN A 146 10.53 3.46 12.29
CA ASN A 146 11.43 2.30 12.27
C ASN A 146 12.41 2.28 11.06
N GLY A 147 13.06 3.42 10.78
CA GLY A 147 14.00 3.56 9.66
C GLY A 147 13.39 3.54 8.25
N TRP A 148 12.06 3.49 8.16
CA TRP A 148 11.28 3.56 6.93
C TRP A 148 10.68 4.96 6.76
N ARG A 149 10.90 5.59 5.61
CA ARG A 149 10.30 6.88 5.28
C ARG A 149 8.89 6.67 4.73
N PHE A 150 7.99 7.56 5.10
CA PHE A 150 6.65 7.69 4.56
C PHE A 150 6.46 9.13 4.09
N ASP A 151 6.06 9.30 2.83
CA ASP A 151 5.69 10.59 2.25
C ASP A 151 4.27 10.52 1.72
N PHE A 152 3.50 11.55 1.97
CA PHE A 152 2.10 11.67 1.60
C PHE A 152 1.90 12.94 0.80
N ALA A 153 0.97 12.86 -0.16
CA ALA A 153 0.42 14.02 -0.81
C ALA A 153 -1.05 13.80 -1.18
N VAL A 154 -1.86 14.83 -0.97
CA VAL A 154 -3.27 14.85 -1.36
C VAL A 154 -3.40 15.38 -2.78
N TYR A 155 -4.19 14.68 -3.59
CA TYR A 155 -4.59 15.11 -4.93
C TYR A 155 -6.10 15.00 -5.09
N GLY A 156 -6.67 15.77 -6.00
CA GLY A 156 -8.12 15.86 -6.18
C GLY A 156 -8.75 16.94 -5.31
N GLU A 157 -10.05 17.15 -5.50
CA GLU A 157 -10.84 18.16 -4.81
C GLU A 157 -12.10 17.52 -4.24
N GLU A 158 -12.71 18.16 -3.24
CA GLU A 158 -13.94 17.68 -2.62
C GLU A 158 -13.88 16.20 -2.17
N LEU A 159 -14.85 15.38 -2.58
CA LEU A 159 -14.92 13.95 -2.30
C LEU A 159 -14.03 13.09 -3.22
N GLU A 160 -13.41 13.69 -4.24
CA GLU A 160 -12.45 13.02 -5.12
C GLU A 160 -11.01 13.09 -4.56
N LYS A 161 -10.82 13.71 -3.38
CA LYS A 161 -9.51 13.73 -2.71
C LYS A 161 -9.00 12.31 -2.45
N GLY A 162 -7.73 12.10 -2.79
CA GLY A 162 -7.01 10.85 -2.57
C GLY A 162 -5.59 11.09 -2.06
N LEU A 163 -5.13 10.25 -1.15
CA LEU A 163 -3.72 10.21 -0.72
C LEU A 163 -2.89 9.32 -1.64
N VAL A 164 -1.87 9.92 -2.23
CA VAL A 164 -0.72 9.21 -2.78
C VAL A 164 0.32 9.04 -1.67
N VAL A 165 0.87 7.84 -1.56
CA VAL A 165 1.81 7.49 -0.49
C VAL A 165 3.06 6.86 -1.08
N TYR A 166 4.22 7.39 -0.75
CA TYR A 166 5.47 6.67 -0.89
C TYR A 166 5.88 6.09 0.47
N HIS A 167 6.35 4.85 0.50
CA HIS A 167 7.10 4.34 1.63
C HIS A 167 8.30 3.49 1.18
N GLY A 168 9.45 3.66 1.82
CA GLY A 168 10.69 2.95 1.47
C GLY A 168 11.79 3.13 2.51
N SER A 169 12.86 2.34 2.39
CA SER A 169 14.01 2.47 3.28
C SER A 169 14.69 3.85 3.19
N GLU A 170 15.10 4.40 4.34
CA GLU A 170 15.76 5.71 4.41
C GLU A 170 17.05 5.68 5.23
N LYS A 171 17.07 4.93 6.35
CA LYS A 171 18.20 4.91 7.30
C LYS A 171 19.10 3.67 7.16
N MET A 172 19.16 3.07 5.98
CA MET A 172 19.97 1.86 5.74
C MET A 172 21.32 2.23 5.12
N ASP A 173 22.41 1.63 5.58
CA ASP A 173 23.76 1.91 5.10
C ASP A 173 24.23 0.83 4.12
N LYS A 174 24.26 1.17 2.82
CA LYS A 174 24.72 0.26 1.76
C LYS A 174 26.18 -0.16 1.86
N LYS A 175 27.01 0.56 2.62
CA LYS A 175 28.38 0.13 2.91
C LYS A 175 28.39 -1.00 3.93
N MET A 176 27.45 -1.01 4.85
CA MET A 176 27.46 -1.90 5.99
C MET A 176 26.42 -3.01 5.87
N GLU A 177 25.47 -2.90 4.95
CA GLU A 177 24.33 -3.81 4.84
C GLU A 177 24.17 -4.35 3.42
N ASP A 178 23.69 -5.59 3.34
CA ASP A 178 23.12 -6.17 2.13
C ASP A 178 21.63 -6.36 2.33
N THR A 179 20.87 -6.30 1.24
CA THR A 179 19.43 -6.62 1.26
C THR A 179 19.03 -7.56 0.15
N ILE A 180 17.99 -8.34 0.42
CA ILE A 180 17.32 -9.17 -0.57
C ILE A 180 15.84 -8.89 -0.44
N MET A 181 15.19 -8.70 -1.59
CA MET A 181 13.73 -8.68 -1.69
C MET A 181 13.27 -9.88 -2.52
N ALA A 182 12.31 -10.62 -2.00
CA ALA A 182 11.59 -11.67 -2.68
C ALA A 182 10.16 -11.21 -3.00
N VAL A 183 9.74 -11.40 -4.24
CA VAL A 183 8.37 -11.13 -4.69
C VAL A 183 7.68 -12.44 -5.04
N LYS A 184 6.53 -12.68 -4.40
CA LYS A 184 5.83 -13.98 -4.37
C LYS A 184 4.34 -13.77 -4.54
N TYR A 185 3.69 -14.67 -5.26
CA TYR A 185 2.23 -14.67 -5.38
C TYR A 185 1.61 -15.49 -4.23
N LEU A 186 0.43 -15.08 -3.80
CA LEU A 186 -0.33 -15.73 -2.73
C LEU A 186 -1.62 -16.31 -3.29
N THR A 187 -2.01 -17.48 -2.81
CA THR A 187 -3.27 -18.17 -3.14
C THR A 187 -3.97 -18.62 -1.86
N ALA A 188 -5.21 -19.11 -1.98
CA ALA A 188 -5.96 -19.66 -0.85
C ALA A 188 -5.25 -20.83 -0.14
N ASP A 189 -4.50 -21.64 -0.89
CA ASP A 189 -3.73 -22.77 -0.35
C ASP A 189 -2.45 -22.34 0.39
N GLU A 190 -2.07 -21.08 0.22
CA GLU A 190 -0.85 -20.49 0.74
C GLU A 190 -1.11 -19.14 1.43
N PRO A 191 -1.88 -19.15 2.53
CA PRO A 191 -2.17 -17.94 3.26
C PRO A 191 -0.89 -17.32 3.85
N CYS A 192 -0.84 -15.99 3.83
CA CYS A 192 0.26 -15.21 4.35
C CYS A 192 -0.18 -14.36 5.55
N SER A 193 0.79 -13.98 6.36
CA SER A 193 0.61 -13.06 7.48
C SER A 193 1.55 -11.88 7.28
N VAL A 194 1.06 -10.65 7.44
CA VAL A 194 1.96 -9.49 7.45
C VAL A 194 2.80 -9.50 8.73
N CYS A 195 2.25 -10.02 9.84
CA CYS A 195 2.96 -10.20 11.09
C CYS A 195 4.10 -11.21 10.91
N ILE A 196 5.33 -10.71 11.04
CA ILE A 196 6.52 -11.55 10.99
C ILE A 196 6.65 -12.26 12.34
N ASN A 197 6.11 -13.49 12.43
CA ASN A 197 6.30 -14.35 13.60
C ASN A 197 7.60 -15.17 13.45
N LEU A 198 8.63 -14.76 14.18
CA LEU A 198 9.97 -15.34 14.12
C LEU A 198 10.06 -16.75 14.73
N GLY A 199 9.09 -17.16 15.54
CA GLY A 199 9.01 -18.52 16.13
C GLY A 199 8.42 -19.57 15.20
N VAL A 200 7.94 -19.16 14.01
CA VAL A 200 7.34 -20.05 13.02
C VAL A 200 8.16 -19.98 11.74
N PRO A 201 9.12 -20.91 11.53
CA PRO A 201 10.00 -20.92 10.36
C PRO A 201 9.26 -21.12 9.02
N SER A 202 7.96 -21.40 9.05
CA SER A 202 7.23 -21.96 7.92
C SER A 202 6.98 -20.98 6.79
N CYS A 203 6.63 -19.71 7.03
CA CYS A 203 6.18 -18.83 5.95
C CYS A 203 7.31 -18.44 4.96
N GLY A 204 8.48 -18.06 5.47
CA GLY A 204 9.61 -17.66 4.62
C GLY A 204 10.23 -18.82 3.83
N MET A 205 10.48 -19.95 4.52
CA MET A 205 11.11 -21.14 3.92
C MET A 205 10.15 -21.93 3.05
N ARG A 206 8.90 -22.18 3.47
CA ARG A 206 7.92 -22.91 2.64
C ARG A 206 7.70 -22.18 1.32
N CYS A 207 7.43 -20.87 1.37
CA CYS A 207 7.23 -20.09 0.16
C CYS A 207 8.52 -19.91 -0.67
N GLY A 208 9.71 -20.13 -0.10
CA GLY A 208 10.97 -20.11 -0.84
C GLY A 208 11.39 -21.47 -1.40
N LEU A 209 10.79 -22.56 -0.94
CA LEU A 209 11.12 -23.93 -1.36
C LEU A 209 10.12 -24.49 -2.36
N TYR A 210 8.85 -24.09 -2.26
CA TYR A 210 7.76 -24.74 -3.00
C TYR A 210 7.09 -23.84 -4.04
N ASN A 211 7.48 -22.56 -4.14
CA ASN A 211 6.86 -21.61 -5.06
C ASN A 211 7.88 -20.96 -5.98
N ASP A 212 7.40 -20.50 -7.13
CA ASP A 212 8.14 -19.58 -7.98
C ASP A 212 8.14 -18.18 -7.37
N PHE A 213 9.30 -17.54 -7.38
CA PHE A 213 9.48 -16.19 -6.87
C PHE A 213 10.61 -15.46 -7.57
N ASP A 214 10.53 -14.14 -7.51
CA ASP A 214 11.59 -13.27 -8.00
C ASP A 214 12.50 -12.82 -6.86
N LEU A 215 13.82 -12.97 -7.06
CA LEU A 215 14.83 -12.39 -6.19
C LEU A 215 15.39 -11.09 -6.77
N CYS A 216 15.10 -10.00 -6.09
CA CYS A 216 15.61 -8.68 -6.37
C CYS A 216 16.83 -8.39 -5.49
N LYS A 217 18.03 -8.58 -6.04
CA LYS A 217 19.32 -8.40 -5.34
C LYS A 217 20.29 -7.42 -6.02
N LYS A 218 19.89 -6.86 -7.18
CA LYS A 218 20.77 -6.03 -8.01
C LYS A 218 21.30 -4.80 -7.26
N HIS A 219 20.52 -4.25 -6.33
CA HIS A 219 20.93 -3.11 -5.50
C HIS A 219 22.15 -3.41 -4.61
N ASN A 220 22.62 -4.66 -4.47
CA ASN A 220 23.87 -4.98 -3.75
C ASN A 220 25.13 -4.78 -4.63
N GLY A 221 24.98 -4.40 -5.91
CA GLY A 221 26.11 -4.17 -6.81
C GLY A 221 27.01 -3.02 -6.35
N ALA A 222 28.33 -3.13 -6.62
CA ALA A 222 29.34 -2.17 -6.17
C ALA A 222 29.13 -0.72 -6.65
N GLY A 223 28.37 -0.51 -7.73
CA GLY A 223 28.04 0.83 -8.26
C GLY A 223 26.73 1.42 -7.74
N GLU A 224 25.98 0.69 -6.92
CA GLU A 224 24.60 1.04 -6.56
C GLU A 224 24.55 1.92 -5.31
N ARG A 225 23.97 3.12 -5.42
CA ARG A 225 23.97 4.11 -4.34
C ARG A 225 22.75 4.05 -3.42
N GLU A 226 21.64 3.51 -3.91
CA GLU A 226 20.37 3.49 -3.19
C GLU A 226 19.77 2.08 -3.19
N TYR A 227 18.99 1.76 -2.17
CA TYR A 227 18.11 0.59 -2.21
C TYR A 227 16.88 0.96 -3.05
N ILE A 228 16.42 -0.01 -3.84
CA ILE A 228 15.24 0.13 -4.68
C ILE A 228 14.25 -0.86 -4.12
N ASP A 229 13.53 -0.45 -3.10
CA ASP A 229 12.65 -1.27 -2.26
C ASP A 229 11.36 -0.50 -1.88
N GLY A 230 11.24 0.76 -2.33
CA GLY A 230 10.10 1.60 -2.02
C GLY A 230 8.85 1.22 -2.82
N SER A 231 7.69 1.52 -2.25
CA SER A 231 6.41 1.44 -2.95
C SER A 231 5.80 2.83 -3.09
N LEU A 232 5.26 3.13 -4.27
CA LEU A 232 4.42 4.29 -4.52
C LEU A 232 2.97 3.83 -4.72
N LEU A 233 2.11 4.18 -3.78
CA LEU A 233 0.69 3.82 -3.76
C LEU A 233 -0.10 5.02 -4.26
N LEU A 234 -0.66 4.92 -5.47
CA LEU A 234 -1.25 6.08 -6.17
C LEU A 234 -2.71 6.35 -5.78
N GLY A 235 -3.37 5.41 -5.12
CA GLY A 235 -4.74 5.55 -4.63
C GLY A 235 -5.74 5.89 -5.73
N THR A 236 -6.47 6.99 -5.55
CA THR A 236 -7.50 7.44 -6.50
C THR A 236 -7.04 8.59 -7.39
N VAL A 237 -5.72 8.86 -7.46
CA VAL A 237 -5.19 10.00 -8.20
C VAL A 237 -5.49 9.91 -9.70
N ASN A 238 -6.00 11.01 -10.26
CA ASN A 238 -6.07 11.19 -11.70
C ASN A 238 -4.70 11.59 -12.26
N LEU A 239 -3.96 10.66 -12.86
CA LEU A 239 -2.60 10.90 -13.37
C LEU A 239 -2.59 11.87 -14.54
N ARG A 240 -3.58 11.85 -15.44
CA ARG A 240 -3.64 12.82 -16.55
C ARG A 240 -3.68 14.27 -16.08
N LYS A 241 -4.34 14.53 -14.94
CA LYS A 241 -4.38 15.85 -14.32
C LYS A 241 -3.14 16.14 -13.46
N ASN A 242 -2.64 15.14 -12.74
CA ASN A 242 -1.74 15.37 -11.61
C ASN A 242 -0.32 14.80 -11.77
N LEU A 243 0.02 14.08 -12.84
CA LEU A 243 1.31 13.39 -12.97
C LEU A 243 2.52 14.32 -12.78
N GLY A 244 2.46 15.55 -13.33
CA GLY A 244 3.54 16.53 -13.14
C GLY A 244 3.75 16.91 -11.67
N ALA A 245 2.65 17.07 -10.91
CA ALA A 245 2.71 17.36 -9.48
C ALA A 245 3.17 16.15 -8.66
N VAL A 246 2.76 14.93 -9.03
CA VAL A 246 3.25 13.67 -8.44
C VAL A 246 4.76 13.54 -8.65
N LYS A 247 5.25 13.69 -9.88
CA LYS A 247 6.69 13.65 -10.18
C LYS A 247 7.48 14.66 -9.37
N LYS A 248 6.96 15.88 -9.26
CA LYS A 248 7.62 16.94 -8.48
C LYS A 248 7.67 16.61 -6.99
N ARG A 249 6.58 16.08 -6.43
CA ARG A 249 6.48 15.78 -4.99
C ARG A 249 7.39 14.64 -4.55
N PHE A 250 7.53 13.62 -5.40
CA PHE A 250 8.28 12.40 -5.11
C PHE A 250 9.61 12.31 -5.87
N ALA A 251 10.13 13.45 -6.36
CA ALA A 251 11.33 13.49 -7.19
C ALA A 251 12.57 12.91 -6.50
N ASP A 252 12.71 13.13 -5.20
CA ASP A 252 13.84 12.69 -4.38
C ASP A 252 13.83 11.19 -4.06
N VAL A 253 12.65 10.55 -4.14
CA VAL A 253 12.46 9.11 -3.94
C VAL A 253 12.15 8.37 -5.25
N TRP A 254 12.06 9.09 -6.37
CA TRP A 254 11.65 8.55 -7.68
C TRP A 254 12.50 7.34 -8.12
N ASN A 255 13.80 7.38 -7.83
CA ASN A 255 14.77 6.32 -8.16
C ASN A 255 14.84 5.17 -7.14
N LYS A 256 14.05 5.22 -6.06
CA LYS A 256 13.96 4.17 -5.04
C LYS A 256 12.73 3.28 -5.21
N VAL A 257 11.81 3.66 -6.10
CA VAL A 257 10.52 2.97 -6.27
C VAL A 257 10.69 1.67 -7.06
N ARG A 258 10.24 0.58 -6.43
CA ARG A 258 10.13 -0.75 -7.04
C ARG A 258 8.69 -1.17 -7.30
N ILE A 259 7.78 -0.82 -6.41
CA ILE A 259 6.38 -1.22 -6.52
C ILE A 259 5.53 0.03 -6.76
N VAL A 260 4.57 -0.06 -7.67
CA VAL A 260 3.59 0.98 -7.91
C VAL A 260 2.20 0.37 -7.81
N ALA A 261 1.40 0.76 -6.83
CA ALA A 261 -0.02 0.43 -6.87
C ALA A 261 -0.72 1.41 -7.83
N ILE A 262 -1.27 0.89 -8.93
CA ILE A 262 -1.87 1.73 -9.98
C ILE A 262 -3.18 2.34 -9.48
N PRO A 263 -3.51 3.58 -9.88
CA PRO A 263 -4.68 4.25 -9.35
C PRO A 263 -5.95 3.79 -10.06
N ASN A 264 -7.07 3.77 -9.35
CA ASN A 264 -8.41 3.48 -9.88
C ASN A 264 -8.47 2.26 -10.83
N GLY A 265 -7.75 1.18 -10.49
CA GLY A 265 -7.71 -0.02 -11.32
C GLY A 265 -6.98 0.14 -12.66
N GLY A 266 -6.37 1.28 -12.94
CA GLY A 266 -5.79 1.60 -14.25
C GLY A 266 -6.79 2.19 -15.24
N ASN A 267 -7.89 2.79 -14.77
CA ASN A 267 -8.88 3.47 -15.60
C ASN A 267 -8.23 4.35 -16.68
N SER A 268 -8.53 4.09 -17.97
CA SER A 268 -7.89 4.80 -19.10
C SER A 268 -8.15 6.30 -19.09
N ALA A 269 -9.29 6.76 -18.56
CA ALA A 269 -9.61 8.18 -18.48
C ALA A 269 -8.65 8.95 -17.57
N GLU A 270 -7.93 8.24 -16.71
CA GLU A 270 -7.10 8.80 -15.64
C GLU A 270 -5.65 8.34 -15.72
N TRP A 271 -5.39 7.26 -16.46
CA TRP A 271 -4.07 6.73 -16.74
C TRP A 271 -3.25 7.66 -17.62
N ASP A 272 -1.99 7.85 -17.21
CA ASP A 272 -0.96 8.52 -18.00
C ASP A 272 0.32 7.67 -17.99
N LYS A 273 0.70 7.14 -19.15
CA LYS A 273 1.90 6.31 -19.34
C LYS A 273 3.20 7.00 -18.95
N GLY A 274 3.19 8.32 -18.78
CA GLY A 274 4.33 9.06 -18.26
C GLY A 274 4.76 8.59 -16.88
N ILE A 275 3.93 7.88 -16.11
CA ILE A 275 4.33 7.23 -14.85
C ILE A 275 5.34 6.09 -15.04
N LEU A 276 5.47 5.54 -16.25
CA LEU A 276 6.35 4.39 -16.53
C LEU A 276 7.84 4.75 -16.55
N ASP A 277 8.18 6.04 -16.48
CA ASP A 277 9.56 6.49 -16.28
C ASP A 277 10.00 6.47 -14.80
N ILE A 278 9.15 5.94 -13.91
CA ILE A 278 9.46 5.76 -12.51
C ILE A 278 10.59 4.77 -12.28
N GLY A 279 11.43 5.05 -11.29
CA GLY A 279 12.53 4.20 -10.88
C GLY A 279 13.68 4.05 -11.90
N PRO A 280 14.74 3.35 -11.49
CA PRO A 280 15.94 3.21 -12.30
C PRO A 280 15.76 2.12 -13.36
N LYS A 281 16.27 2.38 -14.58
CA LYS A 281 16.20 1.42 -15.69
C LYS A 281 16.96 0.13 -15.39
N GLY A 282 16.47 -0.98 -15.93
CA GLY A 282 17.10 -2.30 -15.79
C GLY A 282 16.91 -2.94 -14.40
N TYR A 283 15.92 -2.46 -13.64
CA TYR A 283 15.48 -3.04 -12.38
C TYR A 283 14.07 -3.58 -12.52
N LYS A 284 13.82 -4.79 -11.97
CA LYS A 284 12.47 -5.34 -11.89
C LYS A 284 11.57 -4.39 -11.10
N GLN A 285 10.45 -4.00 -11.70
CA GLN A 285 9.43 -3.15 -11.12
C GLN A 285 8.05 -3.78 -11.29
N TYR A 286 7.22 -3.63 -10.27
CA TYR A 286 5.91 -4.28 -10.18
C TYR A 286 4.83 -3.21 -10.13
N PHE A 287 3.99 -3.18 -11.15
CA PHE A 287 2.78 -2.37 -11.19
C PHE A 287 1.62 -3.23 -10.73
N VAL A 288 1.11 -2.98 -9.53
CA VAL A 288 0.08 -3.79 -8.88
C VAL A 288 -1.27 -3.14 -9.07
N GLY A 289 -2.22 -3.88 -9.62
CA GLY A 289 -3.59 -3.43 -9.80
C GLY A 289 -4.61 -4.46 -9.32
N PRO A 290 -5.81 -4.02 -8.94
CA PRO A 290 -6.92 -4.92 -8.67
C PRO A 290 -7.46 -5.50 -9.98
N LYS A 291 -7.91 -6.77 -9.96
CA LYS A 291 -8.93 -7.30 -10.90
C LYS A 291 -10.22 -6.55 -10.61
N SER A 292 -10.69 -5.80 -11.58
CA SER A 292 -11.92 -5.02 -11.53
C SER A 292 -12.47 -4.84 -12.95
N ASP A 293 -13.74 -4.48 -13.08
CA ASP A 293 -14.32 -4.11 -14.37
C ASP A 293 -13.67 -2.84 -14.96
N PHE A 294 -12.99 -2.05 -14.12
CA PHE A 294 -12.24 -0.87 -14.51
C PHE A 294 -10.78 -1.17 -14.90
N SER A 295 -10.34 -2.42 -14.74
CA SER A 295 -8.99 -2.85 -15.11
C SER A 295 -8.80 -2.70 -16.62
N ASN A 296 -7.98 -1.74 -17.02
CA ASN A 296 -7.95 -1.31 -18.41
C ASN A 296 -6.81 -1.98 -19.21
N ALA A 297 -7.16 -2.48 -20.41
CA ALA A 297 -6.20 -3.04 -21.35
C ALA A 297 -5.09 -2.05 -21.78
N GLU A 298 -5.36 -0.75 -21.80
CA GLU A 298 -4.38 0.31 -22.13
C GLU A 298 -3.24 0.35 -21.12
N ALA A 299 -3.55 0.45 -19.82
CA ALA A 299 -2.52 0.48 -18.77
C ALA A 299 -1.67 -0.82 -18.79
N ILE A 300 -2.33 -1.97 -18.92
CA ILE A 300 -1.67 -3.28 -19.00
C ILE A 300 -0.74 -3.35 -20.20
N ARG A 301 -1.20 -2.92 -21.38
CA ARG A 301 -0.40 -2.90 -22.60
C ARG A 301 0.77 -1.94 -22.48
N ASP A 302 0.55 -0.73 -21.97
CA ASP A 302 1.59 0.27 -21.84
C ASP A 302 2.71 -0.22 -20.89
N ILE A 303 2.34 -0.84 -19.76
CA ILE A 303 3.30 -1.46 -18.82
C ILE A 303 4.04 -2.63 -19.48
N GLY A 304 3.33 -3.54 -20.16
CA GLY A 304 3.94 -4.72 -20.77
C GLY A 304 4.88 -4.41 -21.94
N MET A 305 4.66 -3.27 -22.62
CA MET A 305 5.42 -2.87 -23.81
C MET A 305 6.52 -1.83 -23.51
N SER A 306 6.59 -1.27 -22.30
CA SER A 306 7.57 -0.24 -21.94
C SER A 306 8.97 -0.80 -21.72
N SER A 307 9.09 -1.96 -21.06
CA SER A 307 10.36 -2.53 -20.63
C SER A 307 10.19 -4.00 -20.21
N PRO A 308 11.15 -4.89 -20.54
CA PRO A 308 11.12 -6.28 -20.05
C PRO A 308 11.31 -6.39 -18.53
N TYR A 309 11.65 -5.29 -17.86
CA TYR A 309 11.79 -5.24 -16.40
C TYR A 309 10.55 -4.69 -15.69
N GLN A 310 9.54 -4.21 -16.42
CA GLN A 310 8.28 -3.77 -15.83
C GLN A 310 7.24 -4.87 -15.99
N GLN A 311 6.57 -5.21 -14.90
CA GLN A 311 5.55 -6.25 -14.88
C GLN A 311 4.27 -5.72 -14.27
N PHE A 312 3.17 -5.92 -14.98
CA PHE A 312 1.84 -5.75 -14.40
C PHE A 312 1.47 -6.99 -13.58
N THR A 313 1.02 -6.77 -12.35
CA THR A 313 0.60 -7.80 -11.41
C THR A 313 -0.85 -7.55 -11.01
N VAL A 314 -1.71 -8.54 -11.27
CA VAL A 314 -3.11 -8.50 -10.87
C VAL A 314 -3.26 -9.13 -9.50
N THR A 315 -3.97 -8.43 -8.61
CA THR A 315 -4.48 -8.97 -7.35
C THR A 315 -5.98 -9.20 -7.50
N SER A 316 -6.52 -10.30 -6.98
CA SER A 316 -7.93 -10.69 -7.07
C SER A 316 -8.36 -11.44 -5.81
N GLU A 317 -9.59 -11.96 -5.77
CA GLU A 317 -10.04 -12.93 -4.77
C GLU A 317 -9.18 -14.21 -4.69
N ASP A 318 -8.53 -14.58 -5.80
CA ASP A 318 -7.69 -15.77 -5.90
C ASP A 318 -6.22 -15.45 -5.65
N PHE A 319 -5.73 -14.32 -6.18
CA PHE A 319 -4.30 -13.97 -6.14
C PHE A 319 -3.98 -12.73 -5.30
N GLY A 320 -2.98 -12.85 -4.42
CA GLY A 320 -2.35 -11.75 -3.70
C GLY A 320 -0.87 -11.61 -4.06
N LEU A 321 -0.23 -10.55 -3.57
CA LEU A 321 1.22 -10.35 -3.74
C LEU A 321 1.89 -10.17 -2.38
N CYS A 322 3.00 -10.88 -2.17
CA CYS A 322 3.88 -10.72 -1.03
C CYS A 322 5.26 -10.24 -1.51
N CYS A 323 5.66 -9.08 -1.01
CA CYS A 323 6.96 -8.47 -1.24
C CYS A 323 7.68 -8.42 0.10
N SER A 324 8.65 -9.29 0.31
CA SER A 324 9.31 -9.44 1.62
C SER A 324 10.81 -9.48 1.49
N GLY A 325 11.52 -9.04 2.52
CA GLY A 325 12.96 -8.98 2.48
C GLY A 325 13.57 -8.72 3.84
N PHE A 326 14.88 -8.55 3.85
CA PHE A 326 15.63 -8.18 5.03
C PHE A 326 16.88 -7.40 4.70
N TYR A 327 17.33 -6.59 5.64
CA TYR A 327 18.65 -5.96 5.67
C TYR A 327 19.49 -6.68 6.71
N LYS A 328 20.69 -7.09 6.31
CA LYS A 328 21.65 -7.73 7.21
C LYS A 328 22.97 -6.99 7.11
N HIS A 329 23.61 -6.75 8.25
CA HIS A 329 24.98 -6.25 8.26
C HIS A 329 25.91 -7.23 7.54
N ARG A 330 26.87 -6.68 6.79
CA ARG A 330 27.95 -7.43 6.17
C ARG A 330 28.86 -7.94 7.27
N ASP A 331 29.03 -9.26 7.29
CA ASP A 331 30.09 -9.89 8.07
C ASP A 331 31.40 -9.64 7.31
N TYR A 332 32.07 -8.51 7.59
CA TYR A 332 33.44 -8.29 7.10
C TYR A 332 34.35 -9.24 7.87
N ASN A 333 34.73 -10.36 7.25
CA ASN A 333 35.85 -11.18 7.69
C ASN A 333 37.18 -10.56 7.27
#